data_AF-A0A8B7ESZ3-F1
#
_entry.id   AF-A0A8B7ESZ3-F1
#
_cell.length_a   1.000
_cell.length_b   1.000
_cell.length_c   1.000
_cell.angle_alpha   90.00
_cell.angle_beta   90.00
_cell.angle_gamma   90.00
#
_symmetry.space_group_name_H-M   'P 1'
#
loop_
_entity.id
_entity.type
_entity.pdbx_description
1 polymer ?
#
loop_
_entity_poly.entity_id
_entity_poly.type
_entity_poly.pdbx_seq_one_letter_code
_entity_poly.pdbx_strand_id
1 'polypeptide(L)'
;MARVPDLFEDLKNCYSENEEYSSAIDHLSLNQKSFYDASYSPHCKDYMGQFMSLSTFETSKTSKFTFKESMVVVADNGKVLKKRRLSLNQHMTDDDLEAIVNNSEEDIIEPRSAASNFLSNMSYRFKRIIKDQVTLNDTQGQTIVRAPSNEHLWAAAINNKDDAVKFDMGAYVSRDDSKIPVTLRISKTQLFVCAQDEDQPVLLKEFPETPKTITGGDTNILFFWETHGSKNYFTSAAQPQLFIATKQNHVVHMARGLPSITDFQILDS
;
A
#
# COMPACT_ATOMS: atom_id res chain seq x y z
N MET A 1 -10.04 -59.46 -33.71
CA MET A 1 -9.65 -58.03 -33.65
C MET A 1 -10.74 -57.30 -32.89
N ALA A 2 -10.39 -56.58 -31.82
CA ALA A 2 -11.37 -55.79 -31.06
C ALA A 2 -11.57 -54.42 -31.75
N ARG A 3 -12.81 -53.96 -31.85
CA ARG A 3 -13.16 -52.66 -32.43
C ARG A 3 -13.39 -51.67 -31.28
N VAL A 4 -12.63 -50.57 -31.26
CA VAL A 4 -12.74 -49.53 -30.24
C VAL A 4 -13.96 -48.65 -30.55
N PRO A 5 -14.87 -48.37 -29.61
CA PRO A 5 -15.95 -47.41 -29.80
C PRO A 5 -15.41 -45.98 -29.89
N ASP A 6 -15.92 -45.19 -30.84
CA ASP A 6 -15.56 -43.78 -31.00
C ASP A 6 -16.54 -42.89 -30.22
N LEU A 7 -16.02 -41.91 -29.48
CA LEU A 7 -16.79 -41.11 -28.51
C LEU A 7 -17.68 -40.03 -29.18
N PHE A 8 -17.52 -39.80 -30.47
CA PHE A 8 -18.13 -38.67 -31.18
C PHE A 8 -19.45 -38.98 -31.91
N GLU A 9 -19.89 -40.24 -32.00
CA GLU A 9 -21.21 -40.58 -32.58
C GLU A 9 -22.38 -40.34 -31.59
N ASP A 10 -22.18 -40.53 -30.28
CA ASP A 10 -23.25 -40.41 -29.27
C ASP A 10 -23.71 -38.97 -28.99
N LEU A 11 -22.96 -37.95 -29.42
CA LEU A 11 -23.29 -36.54 -29.17
C LEU A 11 -24.30 -35.92 -30.16
N LYS A 12 -24.79 -36.68 -31.15
CA LYS A 12 -25.72 -36.16 -32.16
C LYS A 12 -27.22 -36.26 -31.83
N ASN A 13 -27.60 -36.90 -30.71
CA ASN A 13 -29.01 -37.21 -30.40
C ASN A 13 -29.69 -36.28 -29.37
N CYS A 14 -29.09 -35.12 -29.04
CA CYS A 14 -29.60 -34.22 -27.98
C CYS A 14 -30.04 -32.83 -28.45
N TYR A 15 -30.39 -32.68 -29.74
CA TYR A 15 -31.05 -31.46 -30.25
C TYR A 15 -32.37 -31.85 -30.94
N SER A 16 -33.48 -31.77 -30.18
CA SER A 16 -34.83 -31.77 -30.75
C SER A 16 -35.28 -30.33 -30.96
N GLU A 17 -35.76 -30.06 -32.16
CA GLU A 17 -36.48 -28.85 -32.53
C GLU A 17 -37.96 -28.92 -32.06
N ASN A 18 -38.66 -27.78 -32.01
CA ASN A 18 -40.09 -27.60 -31.66
C ASN A 18 -40.40 -27.73 -30.13
N GLU A 19 -41.18 -26.86 -29.46
CA GLU A 19 -42.40 -26.13 -29.86
C GLU A 19 -42.56 -24.75 -29.16
N GLU A 20 -43.61 -24.02 -29.52
CA GLU A 20 -43.88 -22.61 -29.20
C GLU A 20 -44.83 -22.35 -27.99
N TYR A 21 -44.77 -21.11 -27.47
CA TYR A 21 -45.85 -20.38 -26.77
C TYR A 21 -46.67 -21.06 -25.65
N SER A 22 -46.56 -20.54 -24.41
CA SER A 22 -47.70 -19.83 -23.74
C SER A 22 -47.36 -19.29 -22.35
N SER A 23 -48.24 -18.43 -21.83
CA SER A 23 -48.02 -17.47 -20.74
C SER A 23 -48.72 -17.84 -19.41
N ALA A 24 -48.38 -17.04 -18.38
CA ALA A 24 -49.13 -16.75 -17.14
C ALA A 24 -48.92 -17.66 -15.90
N ILE A 25 -48.37 -17.03 -14.85
CA ILE A 25 -48.89 -16.92 -13.47
C ILE A 25 -49.60 -18.17 -12.89
N ASP A 26 -49.03 -18.80 -11.85
CA ASP A 26 -49.43 -18.47 -10.47
C ASP A 26 -48.46 -19.04 -9.39
N HIS A 27 -48.62 -18.59 -8.15
CA HIS A 27 -47.81 -18.95 -6.99
C HIS A 27 -48.02 -20.39 -6.51
N LEU A 28 -46.94 -21.13 -6.20
CA LEU A 28 -47.02 -22.20 -5.20
C LEU A 28 -45.74 -22.32 -4.38
N SER A 29 -45.85 -22.15 -3.06
CA SER A 29 -44.76 -22.37 -2.12
C SER A 29 -44.55 -23.87 -1.86
N LEU A 30 -43.35 -24.39 -2.11
CA LEU A 30 -42.92 -25.69 -1.57
C LEU A 30 -41.70 -25.53 -0.65
N ASN A 31 -41.95 -25.62 0.65
CA ASN A 31 -40.90 -25.82 1.65
C ASN A 31 -40.36 -27.25 1.52
N GLN A 32 -39.19 -27.42 0.91
CA GLN A 32 -38.40 -28.65 1.05
C GLN A 32 -37.18 -28.38 1.94
N LYS A 33 -37.17 -29.00 3.12
CA LYS A 33 -36.01 -29.04 4.02
C LYS A 33 -34.91 -29.89 3.37
N SER A 34 -33.77 -29.31 3.04
CA SER A 34 -32.56 -30.07 2.74
C SER A 34 -32.00 -30.67 4.04
N PHE A 35 -31.51 -31.91 3.95
CA PHE A 35 -31.14 -32.75 5.10
C PHE A 35 -29.62 -32.94 5.24
N TYR A 36 -28.84 -31.90 4.94
CA TYR A 36 -27.39 -31.91 5.11
C TYR A 36 -26.89 -30.63 5.78
N ASP A 37 -26.55 -30.76 7.06
CA ASP A 37 -25.63 -29.86 7.75
C ASP A 37 -24.20 -30.31 7.45
N ALA A 38 -23.39 -29.42 6.90
CA ALA A 38 -22.00 -29.68 6.51
C ALA A 38 -21.23 -28.37 6.40
N SER A 39 -20.86 -27.79 7.55
CA SER A 39 -19.98 -26.63 7.62
C SER A 39 -18.60 -26.94 7.03
N TYR A 40 -18.29 -26.40 5.85
CA TYR A 40 -16.95 -26.42 5.27
C TYR A 40 -16.45 -24.99 5.01
N SER A 41 -15.44 -24.59 5.79
CA SER A 41 -14.71 -23.33 5.61
C SER A 41 -13.80 -23.42 4.37
N PRO A 42 -13.66 -22.35 3.56
CA PRO A 42 -12.72 -22.34 2.44
C PRO A 42 -11.27 -22.51 2.89
N HIS A 43 -10.50 -23.27 2.09
CA HIS A 43 -9.12 -23.66 2.36
C HIS A 43 -8.15 -22.48 2.50
N CYS A 44 -7.39 -22.46 3.60
CA CYS A 44 -6.10 -21.77 3.67
C CYS A 44 -5.03 -22.65 3.00
N LYS A 45 -4.17 -22.07 2.15
CA LYS A 45 -3.09 -22.81 1.47
C LYS A 45 -1.89 -23.04 2.38
N ASP A 46 -1.28 -24.20 2.25
CA ASP A 46 -0.12 -24.63 3.02
C ASP A 46 1.09 -23.70 2.87
N TYR A 47 1.74 -23.41 3.99
CA TYR A 47 3.18 -23.13 4.04
C TYR A 47 3.80 -24.04 5.10
N MET A 48 4.56 -25.04 4.63
CA MET A 48 5.31 -25.95 5.49
C MET A 48 6.56 -25.23 6.03
N GLY A 49 6.80 -25.34 7.33
CA GLY A 49 7.88 -24.61 8.02
C GLY A 49 7.98 -24.96 9.50
N GLN A 50 7.83 -26.24 9.83
CA GLN A 50 7.75 -26.71 11.21
C GLN A 50 9.14 -26.90 11.83
N PHE A 51 9.47 -26.08 12.83
CA PHE A 51 10.30 -26.51 13.95
C PHE A 51 9.54 -26.26 15.25
N MET A 52 9.08 -27.33 15.88
CA MET A 52 8.51 -27.27 17.22
C MET A 52 9.61 -27.18 18.27
N SER A 53 9.36 -26.43 19.34
CA SER A 53 9.83 -26.77 20.67
C SER A 53 8.70 -26.55 21.66
N LEU A 54 8.30 -27.60 22.37
CA LEU A 54 7.22 -27.63 23.35
C LEU A 54 7.82 -27.78 24.75
N SER A 55 7.59 -26.81 25.63
CA SER A 55 7.53 -27.02 27.10
C SER A 55 6.76 -25.85 27.74
N THR A 56 5.46 -26.02 27.98
CA THR A 56 4.85 -26.31 29.30
C THR A 56 4.74 -25.12 30.28
N PHE A 57 3.49 -24.70 30.47
CA PHE A 57 2.82 -24.34 31.74
C PHE A 57 3.16 -23.05 32.53
N GLU A 58 2.12 -22.21 32.60
CA GLU A 58 1.56 -21.53 33.78
C GLU A 58 2.22 -20.31 34.48
N THR A 59 1.53 -19.17 34.34
CA THR A 59 1.21 -18.16 35.38
C THR A 59 2.32 -17.56 36.24
N SER A 60 2.45 -16.22 36.23
CA SER A 60 1.61 -15.38 37.12
C SER A 60 2.04 -13.89 37.17
N LYS A 61 1.08 -13.06 37.63
CA LYS A 61 1.24 -11.73 38.27
C LYS A 61 1.80 -10.56 37.46
N THR A 62 0.86 -9.71 37.06
CA THR A 62 1.07 -8.27 36.80
C THR A 62 1.63 -7.55 38.05
N SER A 63 2.56 -6.61 37.85
CA SER A 63 2.98 -5.65 38.86
C SER A 63 2.62 -4.23 38.44
N LYS A 64 1.82 -3.53 39.26
CA LYS A 64 1.49 -2.12 39.06
C LYS A 64 2.64 -1.24 39.55
N PHE A 65 3.19 -0.39 38.68
CA PHE A 65 4.06 0.69 39.11
C PHE A 65 3.25 1.76 39.85
N THR A 66 3.59 2.00 41.11
CA THR A 66 3.07 3.13 41.89
C THR A 66 4.22 4.09 42.17
N PHE A 67 4.14 5.29 41.58
CA PHE A 67 5.00 6.40 41.95
C PHE A 67 4.65 6.82 43.38
N LYS A 68 5.65 6.95 44.26
CA LYS A 68 5.45 7.54 45.59
C LYS A 68 6.52 8.59 45.88
N GLU A 69 6.11 9.83 45.72
CA GLU A 69 6.81 11.02 46.16
C GLU A 69 6.99 11.00 47.69
N SER A 70 8.15 11.41 48.18
CA SER A 70 8.46 11.50 49.61
C SER A 70 9.19 12.80 49.94
N MET A 71 8.40 13.84 50.19
CA MET A 71 8.84 15.11 50.76
C MET A 71 9.53 14.90 52.11
N VAL A 72 10.67 15.55 52.36
CA VAL A 72 11.38 15.53 53.64
C VAL A 72 11.42 16.95 54.22
N VAL A 73 10.84 17.12 55.42
CA VAL A 73 10.76 18.38 56.17
C VAL A 73 11.69 18.34 57.39
N VAL A 74 12.09 19.51 57.90
CA VAL A 74 13.20 19.79 58.85
C VAL A 74 12.68 20.68 60.00
N ALA A 75 13.16 20.65 61.26
CA ALA A 75 14.35 20.02 61.84
C ALA A 75 14.03 18.88 62.86
N ASP A 76 14.35 18.83 64.17
CA ASP A 76 14.94 19.78 65.15
C ASP A 76 15.91 19.09 66.15
N ASN A 77 16.86 19.88 66.67
CA ASN A 77 17.70 19.69 67.86
C ASN A 77 18.34 18.31 68.17
N GLY A 78 19.60 18.10 67.74
CA GLY A 78 20.42 16.97 68.21
C GLY A 78 21.90 16.95 67.74
N LYS A 79 22.80 17.58 68.51
CA LYS A 79 24.28 17.41 68.57
C LYS A 79 25.02 16.87 67.32
N VAL A 80 25.79 17.75 66.67
CA VAL A 80 26.66 17.47 65.51
C VAL A 80 27.71 16.39 65.80
N LEU A 81 27.77 15.35 64.96
CA LEU A 81 28.89 14.41 64.86
C LEU A 81 29.48 14.42 63.44
N LYS A 82 30.82 14.29 63.38
CA LYS A 82 31.63 14.69 62.22
C LYS A 82 31.48 13.77 61.01
N LYS A 83 31.17 14.32 59.82
CA LYS A 83 31.33 13.59 58.55
C LYS A 83 32.82 13.38 58.24
N ARG A 84 33.23 12.12 58.00
CA ARG A 84 34.57 11.78 57.52
C ARG A 84 34.61 11.90 56.00
N ARG A 85 35.56 12.66 55.45
CA ARG A 85 35.82 12.74 54.00
C ARG A 85 36.35 11.39 53.49
N LEU A 86 35.94 10.97 52.31
CA LEU A 86 36.62 9.92 51.55
C LEU A 86 37.89 10.54 50.93
N SER A 87 39.04 9.94 51.21
CA SER A 87 40.34 10.36 50.69
C SER A 87 40.69 9.57 49.42
N LEU A 88 40.78 10.25 48.29
CA LEU A 88 41.44 9.72 47.10
C LEU A 88 42.96 9.88 47.29
N ASN A 89 43.65 8.80 47.65
CA ASN A 89 45.10 8.75 47.74
C ASN A 89 45.63 7.79 46.67
N GLN A 90 45.97 8.32 45.50
CA GLN A 90 46.93 7.69 44.59
C GLN A 90 47.75 8.80 43.92
N HIS A 91 49.07 8.60 43.93
CA HIS A 91 50.07 9.59 43.53
C HIS A 91 50.41 9.35 42.06
N MET A 92 50.12 10.32 41.18
CA MET A 92 50.59 10.26 39.80
C MET A 92 52.05 10.76 39.74
N THR A 93 52.90 10.02 39.03
CA THR A 93 54.27 10.41 38.71
C THR A 93 54.39 10.45 37.19
N ASP A 94 55.20 11.37 36.66
CA ASP A 94 55.17 11.86 35.27
C ASP A 94 55.76 10.89 34.21
N ASP A 95 56.25 9.71 34.61
CA ASP A 95 56.98 8.77 33.73
C ASP A 95 56.10 7.75 32.98
N ASP A 96 54.80 7.63 33.28
CA ASP A 96 53.92 6.63 32.65
C ASP A 96 53.31 7.07 31.29
N LEU A 97 53.69 8.24 30.75
CA LEU A 97 53.12 8.78 29.51
C LEU A 97 53.85 8.38 28.21
N GLU A 98 54.95 7.63 28.27
CA GLU A 98 55.69 7.16 27.07
C GLU A 98 55.27 5.76 26.55
N ALA A 99 54.14 5.23 27.01
CA ALA A 99 53.60 3.93 26.55
C ALA A 99 52.55 4.03 25.42
N ILE A 100 52.21 5.23 24.94
CA ILE A 100 51.22 5.43 23.84
C ILE A 100 51.90 5.41 22.47
N VAL A 101 52.63 4.33 22.18
CA VAL A 101 53.18 4.05 20.84
C VAL A 101 52.86 2.61 20.46
N ASN A 102 52.08 2.47 19.38
CA ASN A 102 51.68 1.23 18.71
C ASN A 102 50.70 0.31 19.47
N ASN A 103 49.41 0.51 19.23
CA ASN A 103 48.45 -0.59 19.03
C ASN A 103 47.36 -0.14 18.05
N SER A 104 47.62 -0.38 16.76
CA SER A 104 46.69 -0.09 15.66
C SER A 104 45.80 -1.31 15.39
N GLU A 105 44.81 -1.57 16.24
CA GLU A 105 43.70 -2.50 15.96
C GLU A 105 42.54 -2.28 16.96
N GLU A 106 42.01 -1.06 17.02
CA GLU A 106 40.67 -0.84 17.55
C GLU A 106 39.66 -1.13 16.44
N ASP A 107 39.11 -2.34 16.44
CA ASP A 107 37.97 -2.71 15.59
C ASP A 107 36.84 -1.70 15.81
N ILE A 108 36.57 -0.89 14.78
CA ILE A 108 35.46 0.07 14.79
C ILE A 108 34.17 -0.74 14.79
N ILE A 109 33.59 -0.94 15.98
CA ILE A 109 32.32 -1.65 16.15
C ILE A 109 31.23 -0.84 15.44
N GLU A 110 30.95 -1.21 14.19
CA GLU A 110 29.92 -0.60 13.39
C GLU A 110 28.56 -0.84 14.09
N PRO A 111 27.81 0.21 14.48
CA PRO A 111 26.58 0.03 15.22
C PRO A 111 25.55 -0.64 14.31
N ARG A 112 25.24 -1.91 14.62
CA ARG A 112 24.28 -2.73 13.88
C ARG A 112 22.97 -1.97 13.74
N SER A 113 22.73 -1.45 12.53
CA SER A 113 21.65 -0.49 12.29
C SER A 113 20.31 -1.14 12.56
N ALA A 114 19.53 -0.53 13.46
CA ALA A 114 18.19 -0.99 13.76
C ALA A 114 17.31 -0.94 12.49
N ALA A 115 16.44 -1.93 12.32
CA ALA A 115 15.48 -1.98 11.21
C ALA A 115 14.41 -0.89 11.38
N SER A 116 14.76 0.34 11.03
CA SER A 116 13.99 1.55 11.27
C SER A 116 13.86 2.36 9.97
N ASN A 117 12.64 2.39 9.42
CA ASN A 117 12.17 3.29 8.36
C ASN A 117 12.69 3.07 6.93
N PHE A 118 12.27 1.96 6.29
CA PHE A 118 12.57 1.59 4.90
C PHE A 118 12.03 2.52 3.78
N LEU A 119 11.55 3.73 4.11
CA LEU A 119 11.02 4.70 3.12
C LEU A 119 11.70 6.09 3.18
N SER A 120 12.48 6.42 4.22
CA SER A 120 12.99 7.80 4.41
C SER A 120 14.05 8.23 3.41
N ASN A 121 14.69 7.28 2.72
CA ASN A 121 15.84 7.54 1.83
C ASN A 121 15.49 7.40 0.33
N MET A 122 14.22 7.16 -0.01
CA MET A 122 13.77 7.00 -1.39
C MET A 122 13.56 8.38 -2.03
N SER A 123 14.42 8.74 -2.99
CA SER A 123 14.32 10.01 -3.73
C SER A 123 14.02 9.77 -5.21
N TYR A 124 12.97 10.41 -5.72
CA TYR A 124 12.58 10.34 -7.12
C TYR A 124 12.95 11.64 -7.81
N ARG A 125 13.77 11.58 -8.87
CA ARG A 125 14.19 12.77 -9.65
C ARG A 125 13.40 12.87 -10.95
N PHE A 126 12.85 14.04 -11.25
CA PHE A 126 12.12 14.26 -12.49
C PHE A 126 13.03 14.04 -13.71
N LYS A 127 12.53 13.32 -14.72
CA LYS A 127 13.28 13.01 -15.96
C LYS A 127 12.76 13.83 -17.13
N ARG A 128 11.47 13.66 -17.46
CA ARG A 128 10.77 14.30 -18.57
C ARG A 128 9.28 13.98 -18.53
N ILE A 129 8.47 14.76 -19.25
CA ILE A 129 7.12 14.33 -19.64
C ILE A 129 7.26 13.21 -20.69
N ILE A 130 6.50 12.13 -20.54
CA ILE A 130 6.52 10.95 -21.43
C ILE A 130 5.23 10.78 -22.25
N LYS A 131 4.12 11.34 -21.77
CA LYS A 131 2.84 11.48 -22.47
C LYS A 131 2.28 12.87 -22.15
N ASP A 132 1.76 13.57 -23.14
CA ASP A 132 1.19 14.92 -23.03
C ASP A 132 -0.27 14.86 -23.47
N GLN A 133 -1.16 15.55 -22.76
CA GLN A 133 -2.59 15.68 -23.10
C GLN A 133 -3.35 14.37 -23.37
N VAL A 134 -2.99 13.27 -22.70
CA VAL A 134 -3.68 11.97 -22.86
C VAL A 134 -4.96 11.88 -22.04
N THR A 135 -5.92 11.10 -22.53
CA THR A 135 -7.15 10.77 -21.77
C THR A 135 -7.05 9.36 -21.19
N LEU A 136 -7.68 9.16 -20.03
CA LEU A 136 -7.75 7.88 -19.34
C LEU A 136 -9.19 7.36 -19.42
N ASN A 137 -9.34 6.19 -20.05
CA ASN A 137 -10.62 5.51 -20.18
C ASN A 137 -10.57 4.18 -19.42
N ASP A 138 -11.62 3.83 -18.68
CA ASP A 138 -11.72 2.51 -18.05
C ASP A 138 -12.23 1.44 -19.03
N THR A 139 -12.24 0.18 -18.59
CA THR A 139 -12.72 -0.95 -19.41
C THR A 139 -14.23 -0.99 -19.64
N GLN A 140 -15.01 -0.12 -19.01
CA GLN A 140 -16.43 0.10 -19.32
C GLN A 140 -16.62 1.21 -20.37
N GLY A 141 -15.53 1.80 -20.88
CA GLY A 141 -15.58 2.90 -21.86
C GLY A 141 -15.92 4.24 -21.23
N GLN A 142 -15.83 4.37 -19.91
CA GLN A 142 -16.00 5.65 -19.22
C GLN A 142 -14.68 6.41 -19.23
N THR A 143 -14.73 7.71 -19.54
CA THR A 143 -13.56 8.59 -19.52
C THR A 143 -13.49 9.33 -18.18
N ILE A 144 -12.29 9.64 -17.70
CA ILE A 144 -12.14 10.51 -16.53
C ILE A 144 -12.54 11.95 -16.88
N VAL A 145 -13.49 12.50 -16.11
CA VAL A 145 -14.01 13.87 -16.21
C VAL A 145 -13.84 14.61 -14.88
N ARG A 146 -13.96 15.95 -14.90
CA ARG A 146 -14.08 16.73 -13.66
C ARG A 146 -15.47 16.54 -13.05
N ALA A 147 -15.54 16.40 -11.72
CA ALA A 147 -16.79 16.55 -11.00
C ALA A 147 -17.36 17.97 -11.19
N PRO A 148 -18.69 18.18 -11.11
CA PRO A 148 -19.28 19.53 -11.18
C PRO A 148 -18.77 20.52 -10.13
N SER A 149 -18.25 20.04 -8.98
CA SER A 149 -17.61 20.87 -7.96
C SER A 149 -16.17 21.28 -8.29
N ASN A 150 -15.57 20.75 -9.36
CA ASN A 150 -14.16 20.90 -9.74
C ASN A 150 -13.12 20.45 -8.68
N GLU A 151 -13.52 19.78 -7.61
CA GLU A 151 -12.61 19.27 -6.57
C GLU A 151 -12.15 17.84 -6.85
N HIS A 152 -13.05 17.01 -7.39
CA HIS A 152 -12.82 15.58 -7.61
C HIS A 152 -12.84 15.19 -9.10
N LEU A 153 -12.41 13.97 -9.36
CA LEU A 153 -12.48 13.30 -10.66
C LEU A 153 -13.59 12.23 -10.63
N TRP A 154 -14.35 12.13 -11.70
CA TRP A 154 -15.40 11.11 -11.90
C TRP A 154 -15.05 10.28 -13.14
N ALA A 155 -15.56 9.06 -13.22
CA ALA A 155 -15.64 8.32 -14.47
C ALA A 155 -17.05 8.53 -15.06
N ALA A 156 -17.14 8.87 -16.34
CA ALA A 156 -18.42 9.01 -17.04
C ALA A 156 -18.28 8.67 -18.53
N ALA A 157 -19.32 8.10 -19.13
CA ALA A 157 -19.44 8.01 -20.57
C ALA A 157 -19.73 9.41 -21.15
N ILE A 158 -18.79 9.96 -21.91
CA ILE A 158 -18.90 11.30 -22.52
C ILE A 158 -19.23 11.22 -24.01
N ASN A 159 -20.10 12.13 -24.46
CA ASN A 159 -20.39 12.31 -25.89
C ASN A 159 -19.44 13.33 -26.53
N ASN A 160 -19.10 14.40 -25.80
CA ASN A 160 -18.14 15.40 -26.24
C ASN A 160 -16.73 15.02 -25.73
N LYS A 161 -15.75 14.98 -26.64
CA LYS A 161 -14.36 14.65 -26.28
C LYS A 161 -13.65 15.76 -25.52
N ASP A 162 -14.09 17.01 -25.65
CA ASP A 162 -13.48 18.14 -24.96
C ASP A 162 -13.83 18.20 -23.46
N ASP A 163 -14.85 17.46 -23.02
CA ASP A 163 -15.22 17.33 -21.60
C ASP A 163 -14.27 16.38 -20.83
N ALA A 164 -13.42 15.63 -21.55
CA ALA A 164 -12.44 14.71 -20.97
C ALA A 164 -11.33 15.46 -20.24
N VAL A 165 -10.93 14.95 -19.07
CA VAL A 165 -9.72 15.42 -18.41
C VAL A 165 -8.51 14.88 -19.17
N LYS A 166 -7.72 15.81 -19.72
CA LYS A 166 -6.43 15.52 -20.33
C LYS A 166 -5.34 15.55 -19.26
N PHE A 167 -4.40 14.60 -19.33
CA PHE A 167 -3.33 14.42 -18.38
C PHE A 167 -1.95 14.47 -19.05
N ASP A 168 -0.99 15.05 -18.35
CA ASP A 168 0.42 15.00 -18.68
C ASP A 168 1.10 14.03 -17.70
N MET A 169 1.78 13.02 -18.24
CA MET A 169 2.48 11.99 -17.46
C MET A 169 3.96 12.36 -17.34
N GLY A 170 4.35 12.82 -16.16
CA GLY A 170 5.74 13.12 -15.83
C GLY A 170 6.46 11.89 -15.30
N ALA A 171 7.53 11.43 -15.97
CA ALA A 171 8.33 10.29 -15.51
C ALA A 171 9.48 10.73 -14.59
N TYR A 172 9.74 9.92 -13.58
CA TYR A 172 10.81 10.09 -12.61
C TYR A 172 11.81 8.93 -12.69
N VAL A 173 12.97 9.08 -12.08
CA VAL A 173 13.98 8.03 -11.88
C VAL A 173 14.19 7.86 -10.37
N SER A 174 14.26 6.61 -9.91
CA SER A 174 14.58 6.25 -8.53
C SER A 174 15.93 5.51 -8.49
N ARG A 175 16.34 4.93 -7.36
CA ARG A 175 17.47 3.98 -7.32
C ARG A 175 17.09 2.58 -7.78
N ASP A 176 15.81 2.26 -7.71
CA ASP A 176 15.21 1.05 -8.26
C ASP A 176 14.61 1.37 -9.64
N ASP A 177 15.04 0.61 -10.64
CA ASP A 177 14.60 0.70 -12.04
C ASP A 177 13.54 -0.38 -12.38
N SER A 178 13.11 -1.20 -11.42
CA SER A 178 12.13 -2.28 -11.63
C SER A 178 10.73 -1.79 -12.01
N LYS A 179 10.39 -0.56 -11.66
CA LYS A 179 9.09 0.09 -11.92
C LYS A 179 9.30 1.49 -12.49
N ILE A 180 8.34 1.99 -13.25
CA ILE A 180 8.38 3.34 -13.82
C ILE A 180 7.56 4.29 -12.92
N PRO A 181 8.19 5.09 -12.04
CA PRO A 181 7.46 6.07 -11.24
C PRO A 181 7.04 7.26 -12.11
N VAL A 182 5.75 7.59 -12.07
CA VAL A 182 5.14 8.69 -12.82
C VAL A 182 4.26 9.56 -11.91
N THR A 183 4.09 10.83 -12.30
CA THR A 183 3.05 11.72 -11.77
C THR A 183 2.02 12.00 -12.85
N LEU A 184 0.74 12.02 -12.48
CA LEU A 184 -0.35 12.46 -13.35
C LEU A 184 -0.71 13.91 -13.01
N ARG A 185 -0.50 14.83 -13.95
CA ARG A 185 -0.89 16.25 -13.86
C ARG A 185 -2.04 16.52 -14.82
N ILE A 186 -3.04 17.31 -14.44
CA ILE A 186 -4.07 17.76 -15.39
C ILE A 186 -3.47 18.77 -16.35
N SER A 187 -3.57 18.51 -17.65
CA SER A 187 -2.94 19.31 -18.70
C SER A 187 -3.31 20.79 -18.63
N LYS A 188 -2.35 21.67 -18.92
CA LYS A 188 -2.48 23.14 -18.85
C LYS A 188 -2.80 23.69 -17.44
N THR A 189 -2.73 22.85 -16.39
CA THR A 189 -2.91 23.27 -15.00
C THR A 189 -1.74 22.84 -14.12
N GLN A 190 -1.77 23.26 -12.85
CA GLN A 190 -0.80 22.89 -11.82
C GLN A 190 -1.32 21.82 -10.85
N LEU A 191 -2.41 21.13 -11.20
CA LEU A 191 -3.08 20.14 -10.36
C LEU A 191 -2.54 18.73 -10.61
N PHE A 192 -2.00 18.11 -9.56
CA PHE A 192 -1.46 16.76 -9.56
C PHE A 192 -2.42 15.81 -8.84
N VAL A 193 -2.64 14.64 -9.43
CA VAL A 193 -3.40 13.55 -8.80
C VAL A 193 -2.62 13.03 -7.60
N CYS A 194 -3.27 12.94 -6.45
CA CYS A 194 -2.71 12.48 -5.20
C CYS A 194 -3.49 11.26 -4.70
N ALA A 195 -2.77 10.17 -4.44
CA ALA A 195 -3.29 9.03 -3.72
C ALA A 195 -3.71 9.45 -2.30
N GLN A 196 -4.77 8.80 -1.83
CA GLN A 196 -5.25 8.80 -0.45
C GLN A 196 -5.22 7.37 0.09
N ASP A 197 -5.79 7.17 1.27
CA ASP A 197 -6.06 5.84 1.83
C ASP A 197 -7.10 5.05 1.01
N GLU A 198 -7.30 3.79 1.39
CA GLU A 198 -8.24 2.87 0.75
C GLU A 198 -9.68 3.38 0.77
N ASP A 199 -10.38 3.19 -0.36
CA ASP A 199 -11.73 3.67 -0.69
C ASP A 199 -11.93 5.20 -0.66
N GLN A 200 -10.88 5.99 -0.39
CA GLN A 200 -10.95 7.45 -0.42
C GLN A 200 -10.80 8.00 -1.86
N PRO A 201 -11.49 9.11 -2.19
CA PRO A 201 -11.32 9.79 -3.48
C PRO A 201 -9.88 10.25 -3.69
N VAL A 202 -9.41 10.20 -4.93
CA VAL A 202 -8.16 10.88 -5.29
C VAL A 202 -8.31 12.39 -5.11
N LEU A 203 -7.31 13.04 -4.52
CA LEU A 203 -7.28 14.49 -4.38
C LEU A 203 -6.46 15.12 -5.48
N LEU A 204 -6.72 16.41 -5.73
CA LEU A 204 -5.98 17.22 -6.67
C LEU A 204 -5.22 18.30 -5.89
N LYS A 205 -3.91 18.13 -5.77
CA LYS A 205 -3.02 19.06 -5.07
C LYS A 205 -2.35 19.99 -6.07
N GLU A 206 -2.40 21.29 -5.81
CA GLU A 206 -1.74 22.29 -6.62
C GLU A 206 -0.25 22.43 -6.26
N PHE A 207 0.62 22.51 -7.25
CA PHE A 207 2.06 22.76 -7.07
C PHE A 207 2.57 23.85 -8.03
N PRO A 208 3.31 24.86 -7.54
CA PRO A 208 3.71 26.03 -8.34
C PRO A 208 4.62 25.73 -9.54
N GLU A 209 5.34 24.60 -9.50
CA GLU A 209 6.11 24.02 -10.60
C GLU A 209 6.04 22.49 -10.48
N THR A 210 6.28 21.75 -11.57
CA THR A 210 6.45 20.29 -11.50
C THR A 210 7.61 19.94 -10.54
N PRO A 211 7.38 19.15 -9.46
CA PRO A 211 8.40 18.86 -8.47
C PRO A 211 9.66 18.20 -9.06
N LYS A 212 10.80 18.90 -9.03
CA LYS A 212 12.06 18.39 -9.59
C LYS A 212 12.61 17.17 -8.85
N THR A 213 12.28 17.03 -7.57
CA THR A 213 12.59 15.86 -6.75
C THR A 213 11.47 15.63 -5.74
N ILE A 214 11.03 14.39 -5.61
CA ILE A 214 9.97 13.96 -4.68
C ILE A 214 10.60 13.02 -3.65
N THR A 215 10.25 13.23 -2.38
CA THR A 215 10.75 12.46 -1.22
C THR A 215 9.65 12.33 -0.18
N GLY A 216 9.72 11.29 0.67
CA GLY A 216 8.95 11.15 1.92
C GLY A 216 7.48 11.58 1.82
N GLY A 217 7.18 12.78 2.31
CA GLY A 217 5.81 13.31 2.47
C GLY A 217 5.03 13.57 1.18
N ASP A 218 5.69 13.78 0.04
CA ASP A 218 5.02 14.00 -1.26
C ASP A 218 4.99 12.73 -2.13
N THR A 219 5.33 11.55 -1.58
CA THR A 219 5.27 10.27 -2.33
C THR A 219 3.85 9.86 -2.75
N ASN A 220 2.81 10.48 -2.19
CA ASN A 220 1.42 10.24 -2.59
C ASN A 220 1.06 10.79 -3.98
N ILE A 221 1.86 11.67 -4.57
CA ILE A 221 1.65 12.17 -5.95
C ILE A 221 2.26 11.25 -7.01
N LEU A 222 3.04 10.26 -6.57
CA LEU A 222 3.71 9.28 -7.42
C LEU A 222 2.90 8.00 -7.53
N PHE A 223 2.83 7.48 -8.75
CA PHE A 223 2.27 6.19 -9.08
C PHE A 223 3.32 5.38 -9.86
N PHE A 224 3.44 4.09 -9.57
CA PHE A 224 4.13 3.17 -10.45
C PHE A 224 3.21 2.84 -11.63
N TRP A 225 3.66 3.17 -12.84
CA TRP A 225 2.96 2.83 -14.07
C TRP A 225 3.42 1.46 -14.57
N GLU A 226 2.46 0.55 -14.73
CA GLU A 226 2.65 -0.79 -15.27
C GLU A 226 1.71 -1.03 -16.46
N THR A 227 2.19 -1.77 -17.46
CA THR A 227 1.47 -2.01 -18.72
C THR A 227 1.34 -3.51 -19.00
N HIS A 228 0.11 -3.96 -19.22
CA HIS A 228 -0.19 -5.34 -19.63
C HIS A 228 -1.04 -5.30 -20.91
N GLY A 229 -0.37 -5.43 -22.07
CA GLY A 229 -1.02 -5.26 -23.37
C GLY A 229 -1.48 -3.83 -23.58
N SER A 230 -2.78 -3.63 -23.81
CA SER A 230 -3.41 -2.30 -23.92
C SER A 230 -3.82 -1.68 -22.57
N LYS A 231 -3.75 -2.45 -21.47
CA LYS A 231 -4.18 -2.03 -20.14
C LYS A 231 -3.03 -1.40 -19.34
N ASN A 232 -3.34 -0.32 -18.65
CA ASN A 232 -2.42 0.48 -17.87
C ASN A 232 -2.91 0.51 -16.42
N TYR A 233 -1.97 0.32 -15.49
CA TYR A 233 -2.23 0.30 -14.05
C TYR A 233 -1.38 1.38 -13.38
N PHE A 234 -1.94 2.02 -12.36
CA PHE A 234 -1.29 3.10 -11.62
C PHE A 234 -1.32 2.77 -10.13
N THR A 235 -0.30 2.06 -9.64
CA THR A 235 -0.16 1.69 -8.22
C THR A 235 0.40 2.87 -7.43
N SER A 236 -0.16 3.22 -6.28
CA SER A 236 0.38 4.30 -5.42
C SER A 236 1.79 3.97 -4.93
N ALA A 237 2.72 4.93 -5.04
CA ALA A 237 4.06 4.78 -4.48
C ALA A 237 4.07 4.87 -2.95
N ALA A 238 3.14 5.62 -2.36
CA ALA A 238 2.96 5.71 -0.91
C ALA A 238 2.30 4.44 -0.33
N GLN A 239 1.39 3.80 -1.07
CA GLN A 239 0.66 2.61 -0.64
C GLN A 239 0.64 1.55 -1.76
N PRO A 240 1.68 0.69 -1.89
CA PRO A 240 1.87 -0.22 -3.03
C PRO A 240 0.82 -1.31 -3.26
N GLN A 241 -0.22 -1.38 -2.43
CA GLN A 241 -1.36 -2.29 -2.59
C GLN A 241 -2.58 -1.60 -3.23
N LEU A 242 -2.57 -0.27 -3.35
CA LEU A 242 -3.67 0.52 -3.89
C LEU A 242 -3.37 1.01 -5.31
N PHE A 243 -4.40 0.98 -6.14
CA PHE A 243 -4.41 1.47 -7.51
C PHE A 243 -5.41 2.63 -7.63
N ILE A 244 -5.17 3.53 -8.57
CA ILE A 244 -6.24 4.41 -9.04
C ILE A 244 -7.37 3.52 -9.60
N ALA A 245 -8.62 3.80 -9.21
CA ALA A 245 -9.77 3.00 -9.61
C ALA A 245 -11.01 3.83 -9.95
N THR A 246 -11.80 3.35 -10.91
CA THR A 246 -13.14 3.84 -11.22
C THR A 246 -14.20 2.90 -10.66
N LYS A 247 -15.41 3.42 -10.48
CA LYS A 247 -16.61 2.67 -10.09
C LYS A 247 -17.83 3.45 -10.56
N GLN A 248 -18.85 2.75 -11.04
CA GLN A 248 -20.04 3.37 -11.59
C GLN A 248 -20.70 4.31 -10.58
N ASN A 249 -21.06 5.52 -11.03
CA ASN A 249 -21.65 6.60 -10.21
C ASN A 249 -20.82 6.98 -8.98
N HIS A 250 -19.50 6.82 -9.04
CA HIS A 250 -18.58 7.13 -7.94
C HIS A 250 -17.42 8.01 -8.41
N VAL A 251 -16.84 8.75 -7.45
CA VAL A 251 -15.56 9.43 -7.61
C VAL A 251 -14.43 8.42 -7.90
N VAL A 252 -13.45 8.86 -8.69
CA VAL A 252 -12.18 8.14 -8.84
C VAL A 252 -11.52 8.08 -7.46
N HIS A 253 -11.13 6.89 -7.04
CA HIS A 253 -10.70 6.58 -5.67
C HIS A 253 -9.53 5.61 -5.69
N MET A 254 -8.92 5.39 -4.52
CA MET A 254 -7.86 4.39 -4.36
C MET A 254 -8.47 3.05 -3.92
N ALA A 255 -8.19 1.96 -4.63
CA ALA A 255 -8.71 0.62 -4.30
C ALA A 255 -7.68 -0.48 -4.56
N ARG A 256 -7.82 -1.64 -3.88
CA ARG A 256 -6.96 -2.83 -4.13
C ARG A 256 -7.30 -3.59 -5.41
N GLY A 257 -8.44 -3.31 -6.04
CA GLY A 257 -8.97 -4.05 -7.18
C GLY A 257 -10.50 -4.14 -7.15
N LEU A 258 -11.03 -5.31 -7.54
CA LEU A 258 -12.46 -5.60 -7.58
C LEU A 258 -13.15 -5.33 -6.23
N PRO A 259 -14.37 -4.76 -6.21
CA PRO A 259 -15.27 -4.55 -7.36
C PRO A 259 -14.98 -3.29 -8.19
N SER A 260 -13.97 -2.50 -7.83
CA SER A 260 -13.57 -1.31 -8.58
C SER A 260 -12.66 -1.66 -9.76
N ILE A 261 -12.68 -0.82 -10.79
CA ILE A 261 -11.99 -1.04 -12.07
C ILE A 261 -10.66 -0.29 -12.03
N THR A 262 -9.55 -1.01 -12.10
CA THR A 262 -8.19 -0.45 -11.97
C THR A 262 -7.40 -0.41 -13.27
N ASP A 263 -7.99 -0.92 -14.36
CA ASP A 263 -7.35 -1.02 -15.67
C ASP A 263 -7.82 0.06 -16.64
N PHE A 264 -6.86 0.89 -17.07
CA PHE A 264 -7.11 2.01 -17.96
C PHE A 264 -6.52 1.79 -19.35
N GLN A 265 -7.25 2.23 -20.38
CA GLN A 265 -6.69 2.51 -21.69
C GLN A 265 -6.25 3.97 -21.73
N ILE A 266 -4.98 4.21 -22.06
CA ILE A 266 -4.47 5.55 -22.37
C ILE A 266 -4.77 5.82 -23.85
N LEU A 267 -5.47 6.92 -24.13
CA LEU A 267 -5.70 7.42 -25.48
C LEU A 267 -4.96 8.74 -25.68
N ASP A 268 -4.12 8.81 -26.71
CA ASP A 268 -3.48 10.04 -27.16
C ASP A 268 -4.53 10.95 -27.83
N SER A 269 -4.52 12.26 -27.52
CA SER A 269 -5.51 13.25 -27.98
C SER A 269 -5.12 13.97 -29.27
#